data_AF-A0A8V8TPA9-F1
#
_entry.id   AF-A0A8V8TPA9-F1
#
_cell.length_a   1.000
_cell.length_b   1.000
_cell.length_c   1.000
_cell.angle_alpha   90.00
_cell.angle_beta   90.00
_cell.angle_gamma   90.00
#
_symmetry.space_group_name_H-M   'P 1'
#
loop_
_entity.id
_entity.type
_entity.pdbx_description
1 polymer ?
#
loop_
_entity_poly.entity_id
_entity_poly.type
_entity_poly.pdbx_seq_one_letter_code
_entity_poly.pdbx_strand_id
1 'polypeptide(L)' 'MPYEIKKVFASLPQVERGVSKIIGGDPKGNNFLYTNGKCVILRNIDMCLGS' A
#
# COMPACT_ATOMS: atom_id res chain seq x y z
N MET A 1 22.58 -17.88 8.89
CA MET A 1 22.62 -17.04 7.67
C MET A 1 21.59 -15.93 7.83
N PRO A 2 21.99 -14.65 7.88
CA PRO A 2 21.02 -13.55 7.96
C PRO A 2 20.32 -13.38 6.60
N TYR A 3 19.00 -13.29 6.61
CA TYR A 3 18.20 -12.98 5.43
C TYR A 3 17.82 -11.49 5.47
N GLU A 4 18.07 -10.79 4.38
CA GLU A 4 17.72 -9.38 4.22
C GLU A 4 16.50 -9.21 3.31
N ILE A 5 15.63 -8.28 3.69
CA ILE A 5 14.44 -7.94 2.91
C ILE A 5 14.86 -7.01 1.77
N LYS A 6 15.01 -7.55 0.55
CA LYS A 6 15.37 -6.77 -0.64
C LYS A 6 14.21 -5.96 -1.22
N LYS A 7 13.02 -6.55 -1.27
CA LYS A 7 11.84 -5.93 -1.88
C LYS A 7 10.57 -6.53 -1.28
N VAL A 8 9.58 -5.69 -1.04
CA VAL A 8 8.25 -6.09 -0.57
C VAL A 8 7.22 -5.61 -1.59
N PHE A 9 6.40 -6.54 -2.07
CA PHE A 9 5.25 -6.22 -2.91
C PHE A 9 4.02 -6.21 -2.03
N ALA A 10 3.36 -5.05 -1.93
CA ALA A 10 2.11 -4.97 -1.21
C ALA A 10 0.94 -5.39 -2.09
N SER A 11 -0.02 -6.08 -1.49
CA SER A 11 -1.28 -6.47 -2.12
C SER A 11 -2.14 -5.24 -2.43
N LEU A 12 -3.00 -5.34 -3.44
CA LEU A 12 -3.97 -4.29 -3.77
C LEU A 12 -4.95 -4.03 -2.59
N PRO A 13 -5.56 -2.84 -2.52
CA PRO A 13 -6.58 -2.57 -1.52
C PRO A 13 -7.74 -3.57 -1.63
N GLN A 14 -8.27 -3.99 -0.49
CA GLN A 14 -9.43 -4.88 -0.47
C GLN A 14 -10.67 -4.10 -0.89
N VAL A 15 -11.35 -4.57 -1.93
CA VAL A 15 -12.56 -3.96 -2.48
C VAL A 15 -13.76 -4.87 -2.24
N GLU A 16 -14.90 -4.28 -1.91
CA GLU A 16 -16.19 -4.98 -1.76
C GLU A 16 -17.20 -4.31 -2.69
N ARG A 17 -17.97 -5.11 -3.43
CA ARG A 17 -18.89 -4.59 -4.44
C ARG A 17 -19.94 -3.69 -3.77
N GLY A 18 -20.08 -2.46 -4.29
CA GLY A 18 -21.04 -1.49 -3.77
C GLY A 18 -20.60 -0.77 -2.49
N VAL A 19 -19.37 -1.00 -2.00
CA VAL A 19 -18.82 -0.33 -0.82
C VAL A 19 -17.62 0.51 -1.25
N SER A 20 -17.66 1.81 -0.96
CA SER A 20 -16.50 2.68 -1.14
C SER A 20 -15.47 2.38 -0.04
N LYS A 21 -14.21 2.27 -0.42
CA LYS A 21 -13.09 2.13 0.52
C LYS A 21 -12.28 3.41 0.47
N ILE A 22 -12.01 3.98 1.64
CA ILE A 22 -11.26 5.22 1.76
C ILE A 22 -9.78 4.86 1.62
N ILE A 23 -9.13 5.43 0.61
CA ILE A 23 -7.67 5.43 0.49
C ILE A 23 -7.20 6.76 1.07
N GLY A 24 -6.47 6.69 2.18
CA GLY A 24 -5.88 7.85 2.81
C GLY A 24 -4.61 8.29 2.08
N GLY A 25 -4.40 9.59 1.97
CA GLY A 25 -3.10 10.17 1.59
C GLY A 25 -2.44 10.79 2.81
N ASP A 26 -1.11 10.81 2.84
CA ASP A 26 -0.39 11.65 3.80
C ASP A 26 -0.32 13.11 3.30
N PRO A 27 -0.15 14.11 4.18
CA PRO A 27 -0.12 15.53 3.79
C PRO A 27 1.05 15.91 2.87
N LYS A 28 2.08 15.05 2.70
CA LYS A 28 3.15 15.25 1.73
C LYS A 28 2.84 14.60 0.38
N GLY A 29 1.74 13.85 0.28
CA GLY A 29 1.26 13.23 -0.96
C GLY A 29 2.12 12.08 -1.47
N ASN A 30 3.05 11.56 -0.69
CA ASN A 30 4.02 10.57 -1.13
C ASN A 30 3.61 9.13 -0.80
N ASN A 31 2.58 8.93 0.03
CA ASN A 31 2.16 7.64 0.53
C ASN A 31 0.64 7.45 0.42
N PHE A 32 0.25 6.25 0.00
CA PHE A 32 -1.11 5.75 0.11
C PHE A 32 -1.26 4.88 1.36
N LEU A 33 -2.31 5.15 2.12
CA LEU A 33 -2.74 4.36 3.26
C LEU A 33 -4.03 3.62 2.91
N TYR A 34 -4.03 2.30 3.03
CA TYR A 34 -5.23 1.49 2.85
C TYR A 34 -5.25 0.28 3.76
N THR A 35 -6.45 -0.22 4.01
CA THR A 35 -6.67 -1.45 4.77
C THR A 35 -6.77 -2.64 3.82
N ASN A 36 -6.11 -3.74 4.16
CA ASN A 36 -6.29 -5.03 3.52
C ASN A 36 -6.49 -6.08 4.61
N GLY A 37 -7.72 -6.58 4.77
CA GLY A 37 -8.10 -7.52 5.81
C GLY A 37 -7.80 -6.99 7.21
N LYS A 38 -6.87 -7.66 7.90
CA LYS A 38 -6.42 -7.31 9.27
C LYS A 38 -5.14 -6.46 9.29
N CYS A 39 -4.67 -6.02 8.12
CA CYS A 39 -3.43 -5.27 7.96
C CYS A 39 -3.71 -3.86 7.46
N VAL A 40 -2.92 -2.90 7.95
CA VAL A 40 -2.89 -1.52 7.47
C VAL A 40 -1.61 -1.34 6.67
N ILE A 41 -1.75 -0.91 5.42
CA ILE A 41 -0.64 -0.81 4.48
C ILE A 41 -0.39 0.66 4.18
N LEU A 42 0.85 1.11 4.44
CA LEU A 42 1.36 2.41 4.05
C LEU A 42 2.38 2.20 2.91
N ARG A 43 2.07 2.75 1.73
CA ARG A 43 2.80 2.49 0.49
C ARG A 43 3.26 3.79 -0.14
N ASN A 44 4.57 3.95 -0.34
CA ASN A 44 5.11 5.11 -1.03
C ASN A 44 4.86 5.00 -2.56
N ILE A 45 4.40 6.10 -3.16
CA ILE A 45 3.99 6.19 -4.57
C ILE A 45 5.15 6.36 -5.55
N ASP A 46 6.33 6.76 -5.06
CA ASP A 46 7.55 6.94 -5.84
C ASP A 46 8.00 5.62 -6.51
N MET A 47 7.56 4.48 -5.97
CA MET A 47 7.86 3.15 -6.47
C MET A 47 7.02 2.72 -7.70
N CYS A 48 6.13 3.58 -8.22
CA CYS A 48 5.23 3.23 -9.34
C CYS A 48 5.85 3.36 -10.74
N LEU A 49 7.02 4.00 -10.92
CA LEU A 49 7.74 3.92 -12.19
C LEU A 49 8.65 2.69 -12.18
N GLY A 50 8.15 1.60 -12.74
CA GLY A 50 9.01 0.50 -13.18
C GLY A 50 10.01 1.03 -14.21
N SER A 51 11.29 0.76 -13.96
CA SER A 51 12.23 0.45 -15.02
C SER A 51 11.81 -0.80 -15.79
#